data_AF-A0A9D3MFV7-F1
#
_entry.id   AF-A0A9D3MFV7-F1
#
_cell.length_a   1.000
_cell.length_b   1.000
_cell.length_c   1.000
_cell.angle_alpha   90.00
_cell.angle_beta   90.00
_cell.angle_gamma   90.00
#
_symmetry.space_group_name_H-M   'P 1'
#
loop_
_entity.id
_entity.type
_entity.pdbx_description
1 polymer ?
#
loop_
_entity_poly.entity_id
_entity_poly.type
_entity_poly.pdbx_seq_one_letter_code
_entity_poly.pdbx_strand_id
1 'polypeptide(L)'
;MVRDVWQVGMGHNFTLICEFVCIPPSDTLHWYRGASSVLNQTTNQTNFTFPLHVERAGENHSGEYYCETHPPVVSSNTVFIRVVDLSLNVSSTSAEVFEGQTVEVNCTAVSPLNATLFWGRGGCDDRQKVNGSGTLRLSPATAQHRGDYYCCSSIPTLTPLHRFKKVQVTVLRPQGILQCQVLWYLMCKTGIFLLFSAAVFILACRGQS
;
A
#
# COMPACT_ATOMS: atom_id res chain seq x y z
N MET A 1 -10.69 -30.65 14.13
CA MET A 1 -10.32 -30.73 12.71
C MET A 1 -9.88 -29.35 12.27
N VAL A 2 -8.59 -29.15 11.99
CA VAL A 2 -8.12 -27.92 11.37
C VAL A 2 -8.53 -28.00 9.90
N ARG A 3 -9.31 -27.05 9.40
CA ARG A 3 -9.61 -26.97 7.97
C ARG A 3 -8.34 -26.51 7.25
N ASP A 4 -7.97 -27.16 6.15
CA ASP A 4 -6.88 -26.69 5.30
C ASP A 4 -7.32 -25.38 4.61
N VAL A 5 -6.92 -24.25 5.20
CA VAL A 5 -7.23 -22.91 4.71
C VAL A 5 -6.03 -22.38 3.94
N TRP A 6 -6.22 -22.15 2.65
CA TRP A 6 -5.22 -21.55 1.78
C TRP A 6 -5.49 -20.06 1.65
N GLN A 7 -4.45 -19.25 1.78
CA GLN A 7 -4.54 -17.81 1.74
C GLN A 7 -3.96 -17.30 0.42
N VAL A 8 -4.67 -16.39 -0.25
CA VAL A 8 -4.24 -15.80 -1.52
C VAL A 8 -4.43 -14.29 -1.45
N GLY A 9 -3.43 -13.51 -1.88
CA GLY A 9 -3.55 -12.06 -1.90
C GLY A 9 -4.52 -11.57 -2.99
N MET A 10 -5.29 -10.52 -2.70
CA MET A 10 -6.18 -9.92 -3.69
C MET A 10 -5.42 -9.50 -4.95
N GLY A 11 -5.97 -9.80 -6.12
CA GLY A 11 -5.38 -9.55 -7.43
C GLY A 11 -4.33 -10.57 -7.87
N HIS A 12 -3.98 -11.57 -7.04
CA HIS A 12 -3.05 -12.63 -7.41
C HIS A 12 -3.75 -13.74 -8.18
N ASN A 13 -2.95 -14.52 -8.91
CA ASN A 13 -3.44 -15.69 -9.63
C ASN A 13 -3.15 -16.93 -8.79
N PHE A 14 -4.06 -17.89 -8.80
CA PHE A 14 -3.85 -19.20 -8.20
C PHE A 14 -4.46 -20.29 -9.07
N THR A 15 -3.95 -21.51 -8.91
CA THR A 15 -4.45 -22.68 -9.62
C THR A 15 -4.75 -23.77 -8.62
N LEU A 16 -5.97 -24.31 -8.67
CA LEU A 16 -6.32 -25.53 -7.95
C LEU A 16 -6.18 -26.70 -8.91
N ILE A 17 -5.67 -27.82 -8.40
CA ILE A 17 -5.42 -29.01 -9.20
C ILE A 17 -6.19 -30.15 -8.56
N CYS A 18 -6.98 -30.84 -9.39
CA CYS A 18 -7.63 -32.08 -9.03
C CYS A 18 -7.07 -33.18 -9.91
N GLU A 19 -6.62 -34.26 -9.28
CA GLU A 19 -6.04 -35.41 -9.95
C GLU A 19 -7.01 -36.57 -9.84
N PHE A 20 -7.42 -37.07 -10.99
CA PHE A 20 -8.30 -38.22 -11.08
C PHE A 20 -7.52 -39.41 -11.61
N VAL A 21 -7.75 -40.57 -10.99
CA VAL A 21 -7.10 -41.83 -11.32
C VAL A 21 -8.18 -42.88 -11.56
N CYS A 22 -8.02 -43.66 -12.63
CA CYS A 22 -8.96 -44.72 -13.02
C CYS A 22 -10.40 -44.23 -13.30
N ILE A 23 -10.56 -43.12 -14.03
CA ILE A 23 -11.87 -42.60 -14.46
C ILE A 23 -12.45 -43.46 -15.61
N PRO A 24 -13.74 -43.83 -15.57
CA PRO A 24 -14.42 -44.44 -16.70
C PRO A 24 -14.50 -43.51 -17.95
N PRO A 25 -14.39 -44.06 -19.18
CA PRO A 25 -14.46 -43.28 -20.41
C PRO A 25 -15.91 -42.87 -20.73
N SER A 26 -16.38 -41.82 -20.07
CA SER A 26 -17.66 -41.11 -20.30
C SER A 26 -17.96 -40.08 -19.21
N ASP A 27 -17.18 -40.06 -18.14
CA ASP A 27 -17.44 -39.22 -16.98
C ASP A 27 -17.20 -37.75 -17.29
N THR A 28 -18.12 -36.91 -16.80
CA THR A 28 -17.97 -35.47 -16.78
C THR A 28 -17.34 -35.08 -15.44
N LEU A 29 -16.24 -34.35 -15.50
CA LEU A 29 -15.52 -33.83 -14.36
C LEU A 29 -15.98 -32.41 -14.09
N HIS A 30 -16.21 -32.07 -12.83
CA HIS A 30 -16.67 -30.77 -12.40
C HIS A 30 -15.78 -30.20 -11.30
N TRP A 31 -15.54 -28.90 -11.35
CA TRP A 31 -15.15 -28.11 -10.20
C TRP A 31 -16.37 -27.43 -9.61
N TYR A 32 -16.45 -27.45 -8.29
CA TYR A 32 -17.46 -26.74 -7.52
C TYR A 32 -16.82 -25.69 -6.64
N ARG A 33 -17.54 -24.57 -6.48
CA ARG A 33 -17.29 -23.55 -5.47
C ARG A 33 -18.56 -23.38 -4.63
N GLY A 34 -18.54 -23.88 -3.40
CA GLY A 34 -19.75 -24.11 -2.62
C GLY A 34 -20.70 -25.01 -3.41
N ALA A 35 -21.95 -24.58 -3.61
CA ALA A 35 -22.94 -25.35 -4.38
C ALA A 35 -22.91 -25.10 -5.90
N SER A 36 -22.04 -24.22 -6.41
CA SER A 36 -22.03 -23.83 -7.83
C SER A 36 -20.95 -24.55 -8.61
N SER A 37 -21.31 -25.19 -9.75
CA SER A 37 -20.31 -25.70 -10.70
C SER A 37 -19.68 -24.53 -11.45
N VAL A 38 -18.34 -24.42 -11.38
CA VAL A 38 -17.58 -23.30 -11.95
C VAL A 38 -16.80 -23.67 -13.20
N LEU A 39 -16.50 -24.96 -13.38
CA LEU A 39 -15.81 -25.49 -14.56
C LEU A 39 -16.23 -26.95 -14.75
N ASN A 40 -16.42 -27.36 -16.00
CA ASN A 40 -16.71 -28.75 -16.34
C ASN A 40 -15.95 -29.19 -17.58
N GLN A 41 -15.64 -30.48 -17.66
CA GLN A 41 -14.94 -31.06 -18.80
C GLN A 41 -15.20 -32.57 -18.88
N THR A 42 -15.36 -33.10 -20.09
CA THR A 42 -15.37 -34.55 -20.35
C THR A 42 -13.98 -35.00 -20.78
N THR A 43 -13.58 -36.19 -20.34
CA THR A 43 -12.30 -36.78 -20.73
C THR A 43 -12.46 -38.26 -21.07
N ASN A 44 -11.69 -38.71 -22.06
CA ASN A 44 -11.56 -40.13 -22.39
C ASN A 44 -10.29 -40.74 -21.78
N GLN A 45 -9.53 -39.96 -21.00
CA GLN A 45 -8.33 -40.41 -20.31
C GLN A 45 -8.69 -41.04 -18.97
N THR A 46 -8.08 -42.17 -18.65
CA THR A 46 -8.26 -42.86 -17.37
C THR A 46 -7.59 -42.13 -16.22
N ASN A 47 -6.49 -41.43 -16.49
CA ASN A 47 -5.81 -40.55 -15.55
C ASN A 47 -5.87 -39.13 -16.13
N PHE A 48 -6.40 -38.18 -15.36
CA PHE A 48 -6.61 -36.83 -15.83
C PHE A 48 -6.33 -35.82 -14.73
N THR A 49 -5.56 -34.78 -15.07
CA THR A 49 -5.33 -33.64 -14.21
C THR A 49 -6.22 -32.50 -14.67
N PHE A 50 -7.08 -32.01 -13.78
CA PHE A 50 -8.07 -30.99 -14.10
C PHE A 50 -7.78 -29.69 -13.33
N PRO A 51 -7.03 -28.74 -13.91
CA PRO A 51 -6.71 -27.49 -13.25
C PRO A 51 -7.85 -26.47 -13.34
N LEU A 52 -8.12 -25.78 -12.23
CA LEU A 52 -8.96 -24.59 -12.20
C LEU A 52 -8.06 -23.36 -12.02
N HIS A 53 -7.94 -22.56 -13.07
CA HIS A 53 -7.18 -21.30 -13.04
C HIS A 53 -8.07 -20.14 -12.63
N VAL A 54 -7.65 -19.40 -11.61
CA VAL A 54 -8.32 -18.17 -11.17
C VAL A 54 -7.33 -17.01 -11.32
N GLU A 55 -7.68 -16.07 -12.17
CA GLU A 55 -6.89 -14.86 -12.39
C GLU A 55 -7.45 -13.69 -11.59
N ARG A 56 -6.55 -12.81 -11.11
CA ARG A 56 -6.89 -11.60 -10.37
C ARG A 56 -7.90 -11.86 -9.24
N ALA A 57 -7.52 -12.72 -8.30
CA ALA A 57 -8.37 -13.17 -7.20
C ALA A 57 -9.05 -11.99 -6.48
N GLY A 58 -10.38 -12.00 -6.49
CA GLY A 58 -11.24 -11.08 -5.73
C GLY A 58 -11.86 -11.76 -4.51
N GLU A 59 -12.47 -10.98 -3.62
CA GLU A 59 -13.13 -11.50 -2.42
C GLU A 59 -14.19 -12.56 -2.75
N ASN A 60 -14.91 -12.39 -3.86
CA ASN A 60 -15.90 -13.32 -4.41
C ASN A 60 -15.34 -14.70 -4.81
N HIS A 61 -14.02 -14.86 -4.89
CA HIS A 61 -13.36 -16.14 -5.10
C HIS A 61 -13.06 -16.88 -3.79
N SER A 62 -13.35 -16.29 -2.63
CA SER A 62 -13.24 -17.00 -1.36
C SER A 62 -14.35 -18.05 -1.23
N GLY A 63 -14.03 -19.19 -0.64
CA GLY A 63 -15.01 -20.25 -0.41
C GLY A 63 -14.42 -21.65 -0.42
N GLU A 64 -15.31 -22.63 -0.35
CA GLU A 64 -14.99 -24.05 -0.39
C GLU A 64 -14.93 -24.53 -1.84
N TYR A 65 -13.85 -25.21 -2.20
CA TYR A 65 -13.64 -25.79 -3.53
C TYR A 65 -13.46 -27.29 -3.42
N TYR A 66 -14.08 -28.03 -4.32
CA TYR A 66 -13.92 -29.47 -4.48
C TYR A 66 -14.21 -29.86 -5.93
N CYS A 67 -13.72 -31.02 -6.35
CA CYS A 67 -14.01 -31.57 -7.67
C CYS A 67 -14.90 -32.82 -7.53
N GLU A 68 -15.69 -33.11 -8.56
CA GLU A 68 -16.67 -34.19 -8.57
C GLU A 68 -16.81 -34.81 -9.98
N THR A 69 -16.98 -36.12 -10.05
CA THR A 69 -17.25 -36.86 -11.31
C THR A 69 -18.74 -37.14 -11.50
N HIS A 70 -19.21 -37.29 -12.73
CA HIS A 70 -20.59 -37.69 -13.05
C HIS A 70 -20.67 -38.47 -14.38
N PRO A 71 -21.19 -39.72 -14.45
CA PRO A 71 -21.42 -40.73 -13.41
C PRO A 71 -20.33 -41.82 -13.35
N PRO A 72 -19.93 -42.34 -12.16
CA PRO A 72 -20.56 -42.17 -10.85
C PRO A 72 -20.19 -40.85 -10.16
N VAL A 73 -21.00 -40.46 -9.16
CA VAL A 73 -20.75 -39.29 -8.32
C VAL A 73 -19.67 -39.60 -7.29
N VAL A 74 -18.47 -39.06 -7.50
CA VAL A 74 -17.34 -39.17 -6.57
C VAL A 74 -16.76 -37.78 -6.35
N SER A 75 -16.77 -37.32 -5.10
CA SER A 75 -16.27 -35.99 -4.71
C SER A 75 -14.90 -36.08 -4.03
N SER A 76 -14.04 -35.10 -4.26
CA SER A 76 -12.74 -34.97 -3.61
C SER A 76 -12.85 -34.45 -2.17
N ASN A 77 -11.70 -34.32 -1.49
CA ASN A 77 -11.61 -33.46 -0.32
C ASN A 77 -11.91 -32.00 -0.68
N THR A 78 -12.40 -31.26 0.31
CA THR A 78 -12.68 -29.82 0.19
C THR A 78 -11.48 -29.00 0.64
N VAL A 79 -11.17 -27.93 -0.10
CA VAL A 79 -10.17 -26.93 0.29
C VAL A 79 -10.87 -25.57 0.45
N PHE A 80 -10.55 -24.84 1.54
CA PHE A 80 -11.08 -23.50 1.73
C PHE A 80 -10.07 -22.45 1.26
N ILE A 81 -10.44 -21.66 0.24
CA ILE A 81 -9.64 -20.53 -0.23
C ILE A 81 -10.13 -19.25 0.44
N ARG A 82 -9.20 -18.53 1.08
CA ARG A 82 -9.44 -17.19 1.61
C ARG A 82 -8.64 -16.18 0.80
N VAL A 83 -9.34 -15.31 0.07
CA VAL A 83 -8.71 -14.16 -0.56
C VAL A 83 -8.56 -13.05 0.46
N VAL A 84 -7.35 -12.54 0.63
CA VAL A 84 -6.98 -11.53 1.63
C VAL A 84 -6.61 -10.24 0.93
N ASP A 85 -7.23 -9.13 1.33
CA ASP A 85 -6.81 -7.79 0.91
C ASP A 85 -5.91 -7.13 1.94
N LEU A 86 -5.08 -6.22 1.45
CA LEU A 86 -4.27 -5.30 2.24
C LEU A 86 -4.69 -3.88 1.85
N SER A 87 -5.39 -3.21 2.77
CA SER A 87 -5.82 -1.83 2.61
C SER A 87 -4.82 -0.89 3.27
N LEU A 88 -4.41 0.16 2.56
CA LEU A 88 -3.43 1.14 3.04
C LEU A 88 -4.02 2.55 2.97
N ASN A 89 -4.08 3.22 4.12
CA ASN A 89 -4.64 4.57 4.25
C ASN A 89 -3.57 5.56 4.74
N VAL A 90 -3.56 6.75 4.18
CA VAL A 90 -2.67 7.86 4.57
C VAL A 90 -3.50 9.08 4.94
N SER A 91 -3.12 9.79 5.99
CA SER A 91 -3.86 10.98 6.45
C SER A 91 -3.78 12.15 5.48
N SER A 92 -2.70 12.22 4.68
CA SER A 92 -2.55 13.20 3.61
C SER A 92 -1.61 12.67 2.53
N THR A 93 -1.84 13.03 1.26
CA THR A 93 -0.97 12.74 0.11
C THR A 93 0.08 13.82 -0.13
N SER A 94 -0.01 14.95 0.55
CA SER A 94 0.96 16.04 0.50
C SER A 94 1.10 16.74 1.86
N ALA A 95 2.32 17.12 2.21
CA ALA A 95 2.60 17.90 3.40
C ALA A 95 3.47 19.12 3.04
N GLU A 96 2.93 20.30 3.25
CA GLU A 96 3.63 21.57 3.03
C GLU A 96 3.82 22.28 4.37
N VAL A 97 5.07 22.54 4.74
CA VAL A 97 5.43 23.16 6.02
C VAL A 97 6.53 24.18 5.81
N PHE A 98 6.66 25.15 6.71
CA PHE A 98 7.82 26.04 6.73
C PHE A 98 9.03 25.40 7.42
N GLU A 99 10.25 25.83 7.06
CA GLU A 99 11.47 25.44 7.77
C GLU A 99 11.32 25.71 9.28
N GLY A 100 11.75 24.76 10.11
CA GLY A 100 11.58 24.79 11.56
C GLY A 100 10.28 24.17 12.09
N GLN A 101 9.26 23.97 11.25
CA GLN A 101 8.01 23.30 11.65
C GLN A 101 8.16 21.75 11.67
N THR A 102 7.09 21.04 12.00
CA THR A 102 7.05 19.57 12.01
C THR A 102 6.16 19.05 10.90
N VAL A 103 6.67 18.10 10.10
CA VAL A 103 5.82 17.25 9.24
C VAL A 103 5.36 16.06 10.06
N GLU A 104 4.06 15.79 10.07
CA GLU A 104 3.48 14.62 10.72
C GLU A 104 2.40 14.02 9.82
N VAL A 105 2.67 12.83 9.25
CA VAL A 105 1.74 12.13 8.35
C VAL A 105 1.52 10.72 8.86
N ASN A 106 0.28 10.37 9.13
CA ASN A 106 -0.11 9.06 9.62
C ASN A 106 -0.43 8.13 8.45
N CYS A 107 -0.01 6.88 8.58
CA CYS A 107 -0.36 5.80 7.67
C CYS A 107 -0.81 4.59 8.48
N THR A 108 -1.84 3.91 8.00
CA THR A 108 -2.37 2.70 8.62
C THR A 108 -2.59 1.62 7.57
N ALA A 109 -2.26 0.39 7.93
CA ALA A 109 -2.53 -0.79 7.13
C ALA A 109 -3.59 -1.66 7.82
N VAL A 110 -4.57 -2.12 7.05
CA VAL A 110 -5.66 -2.98 7.53
C VAL A 110 -5.64 -4.27 6.72
N SER A 111 -5.56 -5.39 7.43
CA SER A 111 -5.58 -6.74 6.87
C SER A 111 -6.02 -7.74 7.94
N PRO A 112 -6.72 -8.83 7.57
CA PRO A 112 -7.00 -9.93 8.49
C PRO A 112 -5.75 -10.75 8.86
N LEU A 113 -4.61 -10.52 8.18
CA LEU A 113 -3.31 -11.13 8.49
C LEU A 113 -2.33 -10.06 8.98
N ASN A 114 -1.27 -10.51 9.65
CA ASN A 114 -0.21 -9.65 10.14
C ASN A 114 0.49 -8.95 8.97
N ALA A 115 0.19 -7.66 8.78
CA ALA A 115 0.84 -6.80 7.82
C ALA A 115 1.99 -6.03 8.48
N THR A 116 3.10 -5.89 7.78
CA THR A 116 4.20 -4.99 8.16
C THR A 116 3.92 -3.59 7.61
N LEU A 117 4.38 -2.55 8.30
CA LEU A 117 4.17 -1.17 7.92
C LEU A 117 5.42 -0.34 8.20
N PHE A 118 5.92 0.38 7.21
CA PHE A 118 7.06 1.27 7.37
C PHE A 118 7.01 2.43 6.38
N TRP A 119 7.80 3.46 6.67
CA TRP A 119 8.03 4.57 5.74
C TRP A 119 9.36 4.40 5.03
N GLY A 120 9.40 4.73 3.74
CA GLY A 120 10.61 4.79 2.93
C GLY A 120 10.72 6.10 2.17
N ARG A 121 11.95 6.54 1.89
CA ARG A 121 12.24 7.75 1.11
C ARG A 121 12.71 7.35 -0.28
N GLY A 122 11.94 7.72 -1.30
CA GLY A 122 12.20 7.33 -2.69
C GLY A 122 11.72 5.93 -3.09
N GLY A 123 11.18 5.13 -2.16
CA GLY A 123 10.57 3.83 -2.45
C GLY A 123 10.37 2.94 -1.22
N CYS A 124 10.15 1.64 -1.44
CA CYS A 124 9.82 0.63 -0.42
C CYS A 124 10.91 -0.43 -0.20
N ASP A 125 12.15 -0.16 -0.59
CA ASP A 125 13.29 -1.03 -0.25
C ASP A 125 13.72 -0.80 1.21
N ASP A 126 14.26 -1.84 1.87
CA ASP A 126 14.78 -1.76 3.23
C ASP A 126 15.90 -0.70 3.35
N ARG A 127 16.68 -0.51 2.29
CA ARG A 127 17.73 0.53 2.21
C ARG A 127 17.18 1.95 2.24
N GLN A 128 15.93 2.13 1.87
CA GLN A 128 15.24 3.42 1.80
C GLN A 128 14.40 3.70 3.05
N LYS A 129 14.35 2.75 3.99
CA LYS A 129 13.55 2.85 5.20
C LYS A 129 13.98 4.06 6.04
N VAL A 130 12.98 4.82 6.50
CA VAL A 130 13.17 5.93 7.42
C VAL A 130 12.52 5.61 8.77
N ASN A 131 12.90 6.37 9.81
CA ASN A 131 12.30 6.19 11.13
C ASN A 131 10.81 6.54 11.10
N GLY A 132 10.00 5.60 11.58
CA GLY A 132 8.55 5.72 11.65
C GLY A 132 7.85 4.43 11.23
N SER A 133 7.15 3.79 12.16
CA SER A 133 6.12 2.80 11.87
C SER A 133 4.77 3.48 12.06
N GLY A 134 3.96 3.54 11.00
CA GLY A 134 2.69 4.26 11.03
C GLY A 134 2.83 5.76 10.79
N THR A 135 3.56 6.50 11.64
CA THR A 135 3.67 7.96 11.52
C THR A 135 5.03 8.42 10.99
N LEU A 136 5.03 9.17 9.89
CA LEU A 136 6.19 9.90 9.40
C LEU A 136 6.30 11.22 10.15
N ARG A 137 7.38 11.40 10.91
CA ARG A 137 7.65 12.64 11.66
C ARG A 137 8.99 13.24 11.25
N LEU A 138 8.97 14.43 10.67
CA LEU A 138 10.19 15.18 10.29
C LEU A 138 10.21 16.49 11.07
N SER A 139 11.11 16.59 12.04
CA SER A 139 11.23 17.74 12.94
C SER A 139 12.69 17.95 13.39
N PRO A 140 13.22 19.18 13.33
CA PRO A 140 12.66 20.33 12.62
C PRO A 140 12.70 20.11 11.10
N ALA A 141 11.71 20.63 10.37
CA ALA A 141 11.68 20.57 8.92
C ALA A 141 12.81 21.43 8.32
N THR A 142 13.57 20.87 7.37
CA THR A 142 14.64 21.57 6.66
C THR A 142 14.48 21.35 5.16
N ALA A 143 15.13 22.16 4.32
CA ALA A 143 15.12 21.94 2.86
C ALA A 143 15.57 20.52 2.45
N GLN A 144 16.39 19.84 3.27
CA GLN A 144 16.84 18.47 3.01
C GLN A 144 15.74 17.42 3.21
N HIS A 145 14.62 17.76 3.86
CA HIS A 145 13.47 16.87 4.04
C HIS A 145 12.49 16.89 2.86
N ARG A 146 12.74 17.71 1.82
CA ARG A 146 11.89 17.76 0.63
C ARG A 146 11.95 16.45 -0.16
N GLY A 147 10.84 16.10 -0.80
CA GLY A 147 10.76 15.00 -1.76
C GLY A 147 9.66 13.99 -1.46
N ASP A 148 9.83 12.81 -2.03
CA ASP A 148 8.81 11.76 -2.04
C ASP A 148 9.05 10.73 -0.95
N TYR A 149 8.02 10.55 -0.12
CA TYR A 149 7.97 9.54 0.91
C TYR A 149 6.90 8.51 0.55
N TYR A 150 7.15 7.25 0.89
CA TYR A 150 6.28 6.14 0.58
C TYR A 150 5.93 5.45 1.88
N CYS A 151 4.63 5.36 2.18
CA CYS A 151 4.16 4.42 3.17
C CYS A 151 4.03 3.06 2.49
N CYS A 152 4.70 2.06 3.04
CA CYS A 152 4.84 0.74 2.45
C CYS A 152 4.32 -0.32 3.41
N SER A 153 3.51 -1.23 2.89
CA SER A 153 2.97 -2.34 3.66
C SER A 153 2.98 -3.64 2.87
N SER A 154 3.22 -4.74 3.56
CA SER A 154 3.24 -6.08 2.96
C SER A 154 2.76 -7.12 3.95
N ILE A 155 2.27 -8.26 3.46
CA ILE A 155 1.95 -9.43 4.29
C ILE A 155 3.04 -10.48 4.03
N PRO A 156 3.95 -10.75 4.98
CA PRO A 156 5.09 -11.64 4.76
C PRO A 156 4.70 -13.07 4.34
N THR A 157 3.54 -13.56 4.80
CA THR A 157 3.02 -14.89 4.46
C THR A 157 2.39 -14.95 3.07
N LEU A 158 2.17 -13.81 2.41
CA LEU A 158 1.55 -13.68 1.11
C LEU A 158 2.43 -12.83 0.19
N THR A 159 3.68 -13.22 -0.05
CA THR A 159 4.50 -12.60 -1.09
C THR A 159 3.92 -12.94 -2.46
N PRO A 160 3.70 -12.00 -3.39
CA PRO A 160 4.12 -10.59 -3.43
C PRO A 160 3.03 -9.54 -3.07
N LEU A 161 2.07 -9.81 -2.19
CA LEU A 161 1.07 -8.82 -1.78
C LEU A 161 1.71 -7.66 -1.00
N HIS A 162 1.97 -6.59 -1.74
CA HIS A 162 2.52 -5.33 -1.25
C HIS A 162 1.64 -4.17 -1.72
N ARG A 163 1.55 -3.14 -0.88
CA ARG A 163 0.84 -1.89 -1.17
C ARG A 163 1.69 -0.72 -0.74
N PHE A 164 1.59 0.36 -1.49
CA PHE A 164 2.24 1.61 -1.13
C PHE A 164 1.38 2.81 -1.46
N LYS A 165 1.60 3.90 -0.71
CA LYS A 165 1.01 5.22 -0.95
C LYS A 165 2.13 6.25 -0.90
N LYS A 166 2.17 7.12 -1.91
CA LYS A 166 3.13 8.22 -2.02
C LYS A 166 2.61 9.45 -1.28
N VAL A 167 3.51 10.13 -0.59
CA VAL A 167 3.30 11.42 0.07
C VAL A 167 4.40 12.38 -0.35
N GLN A 168 4.02 13.55 -0.86
CA GLN A 168 4.97 14.58 -1.27
C GLN A 168 5.21 15.59 -0.15
N VAL A 169 6.46 15.78 0.26
CA VAL A 169 6.84 16.73 1.31
C VAL A 169 7.52 17.97 0.70
N THR A 170 6.98 19.14 1.01
CA THR A 170 7.46 20.45 0.56
C THR A 170 7.78 21.31 1.79
N VAL A 171 9.01 21.84 1.88
CA VAL A 171 9.47 22.61 3.05
C VAL A 171 9.78 24.06 2.66
N LEU A 172 8.79 24.95 2.74
CA LEU A 172 8.90 26.37 2.40
C LEU A 172 9.93 27.10 3.26
N ARG A 173 10.67 28.03 2.64
CA ARG A 173 11.48 29.00 3.38
C ARG A 173 10.65 30.25 3.65
N PRO A 174 10.59 30.77 4.88
CA PRO A 174 10.03 32.10 5.09
C PRO A 174 10.89 33.10 4.31
N GLN A 175 10.33 33.71 3.27
CA GLN A 175 10.99 34.82 2.59
C GLN A 175 11.04 35.99 3.58
N GLY A 176 12.22 36.58 3.79
CA GLY A 176 12.45 37.73 4.69
C GLY A 176 11.69 39.02 4.36
N ILE A 177 10.75 38.97 3.41
CA ILE A 177 9.94 40.11 2.97
C ILE A 177 8.99 40.57 4.08
N LEU A 178 8.37 39.64 4.82
CA LEU A 178 7.47 39.97 5.93
C LEU A 178 8.23 40.60 7.11
N GLN A 179 9.48 40.22 7.32
CA GLN A 179 10.34 40.80 8.36
C GLN A 179 10.77 42.22 8.01
N CYS A 180 11.17 42.50 6.75
CA CYS A 180 11.50 43.88 6.34
C CYS A 180 10.27 44.79 6.32
N GLN A 181 9.08 44.33 5.94
CA GLN A 181 7.85 45.16 5.98
C GLN A 181 7.39 45.49 7.40
N VAL A 182 7.45 44.53 8.33
CA VAL A 182 7.08 44.76 9.74
C VAL A 182 8.12 45.64 10.45
N LEU A 183 9.41 45.42 10.20
CA LEU A 183 10.48 46.29 10.70
C LEU A 183 10.35 47.70 10.11
N TRP A 184 10.11 47.85 8.81
CA TRP A 184 9.85 49.15 8.17
C TRP A 184 8.65 49.86 8.80
N TYR A 185 7.54 49.14 9.00
CA TYR A 185 6.33 49.69 9.62
C TYR A 185 6.58 50.12 11.08
N LEU A 186 7.31 49.33 11.87
CA LEU A 186 7.67 49.66 13.25
C LEU A 186 8.63 50.85 13.32
N MET A 187 9.64 50.89 12.45
CA MET A 187 10.57 52.03 12.32
C MET A 187 9.84 53.31 11.89
N CYS A 188 8.81 53.18 11.04
CA CYS A 188 7.95 54.29 10.62
C CYS A 188 7.05 54.80 11.75
N LYS A 189 6.55 53.90 12.62
CA LYS A 189 5.71 54.26 13.77
C LYS A 189 6.47 54.87 14.93
N THR A 190 7.71 54.47 15.17
CA THR A 190 8.52 54.95 16.31
C THR A 190 9.34 56.20 15.99
N GLY A 191 9.31 56.70 14.75
CA GLY A 191 10.00 57.93 14.35
C GLY A 191 11.54 57.82 14.30
N ILE A 192 12.09 56.60 14.33
CA ILE A 192 13.55 56.33 14.39
C ILE A 192 14.24 56.49 13.01
N PHE A 193 13.48 56.89 11.98
CA PHE A 193 13.95 57.05 10.59
C PHE A 193 15.17 57.96 10.38
N LEU A 194 15.49 58.84 11.34
CA LEU A 194 16.58 59.81 11.20
C LEU A 194 17.99 59.21 11.38
N LEU A 195 18.12 57.96 11.85
CA LEU A 195 19.42 57.32 12.09
C LEU A 195 19.79 56.24 11.05
N PHE A 196 18.81 55.66 10.37
CA PHE A 196 19.04 54.63 9.35
C PHE A 196 18.70 55.20 7.98
N SER A 197 19.72 55.58 7.20
CA SER A 197 19.50 55.95 5.81
C SER A 197 18.86 54.77 5.07
N ALA A 198 17.99 55.05 4.10
CA ALA A 198 17.34 54.01 3.28
C ALA A 198 18.35 53.02 2.67
N ALA A 199 19.60 53.46 2.46
CA ALA A 199 20.70 52.62 2.00
C ALA A 199 21.12 51.54 3.01
N VAL A 200 21.16 51.82 4.33
CA VAL A 200 21.48 50.82 5.37
C VAL A 200 20.39 49.76 5.47
N PHE A 201 19.12 50.18 5.32
CA PHE A 201 17.99 49.25 5.35
C PHE A 201 17.98 48.31 4.13
N ILE A 202 18.27 48.85 2.94
CA ILE A 202 18.41 48.06 1.72
C ILE A 202 19.58 47.08 1.84
N LEU A 203 20.72 47.50 2.39
CA LEU A 203 21.88 46.63 2.63
C LEU A 203 21.57 45.51 3.65
N ALA A 204 20.82 45.81 4.71
CA ALA A 204 20.38 44.81 5.68
C ALA A 204 19.43 43.77 5.04
N CYS A 205 18.52 44.18 4.16
CA CYS A 205 17.64 43.25 3.44
C CYS A 205 18.36 42.54 2.26
N ARG A 206 19.47 43.07 1.71
CA ARG A 206 20.25 42.44 0.62
C ARG A 206 21.30 41.44 1.10
N GLY A 207 21.71 41.49 2.37
CA GLY A 207 22.77 40.65 2.94
C GLY A 207 22.38 39.20 3.28
N GLN A 208 21.17 38.76 2.90
CA GLN A 208 20.61 37.45 3.25
C GLN A 208 20.04 36.72 2.03
N SER A 209 20.80 36.76 0.93
CA SER A 209 20.61 35.91 -0.26
C SER A 209 21.42 34.62 -0.14
#